data_AF-A0A5M6BVM9-F1
#
_entry.id   AF-A0A5M6BVM9-F1
#
_cell.length_a   1.000
_cell.length_b   1.000
_cell.length_c   1.000
_cell.angle_alpha   90.00
_cell.angle_beta   90.00
_cell.angle_gamma   90.00
#
_symmetry.space_group_name_H-M   'P 1'
#
loop_
_entity.id
_entity.type
_entity.pdbx_description
1 polymer ?
#
loop_
_entity_poly.entity_id
_entity_poly.type
_entity_poly.pdbx_seq_one_letter_code
_entity_poly.pdbx_strand_id
1 'polypeptide(L)'
;MVRPLSLLRPLTTPLTAPTLARRSIHLTPRLLLATPASTGPQTIKSGPTKTPNPKETTTATAQSEEQWPDYSKGPSALDKASQVLFFTEIVRGMWIVLEQFFRPPYTIMYPFEKGPLSARFRGEHALRRYPNGEERCIACKLCEAICPAQAITIESEAREDGSRRTTRYDIDMTKCIYCGFCQEACPVDAIVETQNAEYSTETREELLYNKEKLLSNGDKAEAEIAANLQSEHFYR
;
A
#
# COMPACT_ATOMS: atom_id res chain seq x y z
N MET A 1 27.72 -3.40 67.16
CA MET A 1 28.05 -2.39 68.17
C MET A 1 27.69 -1.01 67.62
N VAL A 2 26.86 -0.29 68.38
CA VAL A 2 26.76 1.19 68.50
C VAL A 2 26.43 2.04 67.25
N ARG A 3 25.15 2.48 67.23
CA ARG A 3 24.48 3.67 66.61
C ARG A 3 25.20 5.02 66.94
N PRO A 4 24.69 6.25 66.65
CA PRO A 4 23.69 6.79 65.69
C PRO A 4 24.18 8.16 65.05
N LEU A 5 23.45 8.78 64.12
CA LEU A 5 22.71 10.08 64.19
C LEU A 5 22.80 10.64 62.74
N SER A 6 21.91 11.38 62.07
CA SER A 6 20.53 11.83 62.25
C SER A 6 20.33 12.95 61.22
N LEU A 7 19.12 13.11 60.66
CA LEU A 7 18.57 14.36 60.07
C LEU A 7 19.11 14.72 58.66
N LEU A 8 18.32 14.93 57.60
CA LEU A 8 17.07 15.69 57.47
C LEU A 8 16.12 15.14 56.39
N ARG A 9 14.87 15.53 56.56
CA ARG A 9 13.63 15.25 55.81
C ARG A 9 13.53 16.04 54.47
N PRO A 10 12.49 15.79 53.65
CA PRO A 10 12.39 16.13 52.23
C PRO A 10 11.89 17.56 51.98
N LEU A 11 12.16 18.09 50.79
CA LEU A 11 11.42 19.22 50.25
C LEU A 11 10.53 18.75 49.09
N THR A 12 9.25 18.60 49.41
CA THR A 12 8.14 18.82 48.50
C THR A 12 8.01 20.32 48.25
N THR A 13 7.72 20.74 47.02
CA THR A 13 6.67 21.72 46.64
C THR A 13 6.77 22.10 45.16
N PRO A 14 5.65 22.58 44.56
CA PRO A 14 5.32 22.41 43.16
C PRO A 14 5.73 23.62 42.30
N LEU A 15 6.06 23.38 41.03
CA LEU A 15 6.15 24.46 40.06
C LEU A 15 4.79 24.67 39.38
N THR A 16 4.24 25.82 39.72
CA THR A 16 3.05 26.49 39.22
C THR A 16 3.12 26.80 37.72
N ALA A 17 1.99 26.60 37.04
CA ALA A 17 1.73 27.01 35.67
C ALA A 17 1.73 28.55 35.53
N PRO A 18 2.29 29.12 34.45
CA PRO A 18 2.00 30.49 34.06
C PRO A 18 0.76 30.53 33.16
N THR A 19 -0.32 31.08 33.69
CA THR A 19 -1.41 31.68 32.93
C THR A 19 -0.90 32.95 32.24
N LEU A 20 -0.94 33.03 30.91
CA LEU A 20 -0.89 34.31 30.20
C LEU A 20 -1.61 34.24 28.85
N ALA A 21 -2.67 35.05 28.79
CA ALA A 21 -3.12 35.87 27.66
C ALA A 21 -3.40 35.18 26.32
N ARG A 22 -4.66 34.75 26.23
CA ARG A 22 -5.59 34.87 25.10
C ARG A 22 -5.19 35.97 24.08
N ARG A 23 -4.60 35.58 22.95
CA ARG A 23 -4.61 36.36 21.70
C ARG A 23 -5.47 35.63 20.68
N SER A 24 -6.70 36.11 20.55
CA SER A 24 -7.65 35.70 19.51
C SER A 24 -7.15 36.19 18.15
N ILE A 25 -6.50 35.30 17.41
CA ILE A 25 -6.35 35.44 15.96
C ILE A 25 -7.55 34.72 15.36
N HIS A 26 -8.39 35.47 14.65
CA HIS A 26 -9.60 34.99 13.99
C HIS A 26 -9.27 33.87 12.99
N LEU A 27 -9.40 32.62 13.43
CA LEU A 27 -9.68 31.49 12.56
C LEU A 27 -11.19 31.35 12.46
N THR A 28 -11.72 31.63 11.28
CA THR A 28 -13.08 31.29 10.88
C THR A 28 -13.36 29.81 11.20
N PRO A 29 -14.41 29.46 11.96
CA PRO A 29 -14.80 28.08 12.12
C PRO A 29 -15.51 27.67 10.84
N ARG A 30 -14.79 27.03 9.93
CA ARG A 30 -15.44 26.28 8.85
C ARG A 30 -16.04 25.04 9.53
N LEU A 31 -17.33 25.16 9.83
CA LEU A 31 -18.19 24.16 10.43
C LEU A 31 -18.04 22.82 9.68
N LEU A 32 -17.16 21.96 10.17
CA LEU A 32 -17.04 20.57 9.74
C LEU A 32 -18.21 19.81 10.40
N LEU A 33 -19.33 19.72 9.68
CA LEU A 33 -20.27 18.62 9.90
C LEU A 33 -19.55 17.33 9.50
N ALA A 34 -18.95 16.66 10.48
CA ALA A 34 -18.59 15.26 10.36
C ALA A 34 -19.89 14.44 10.43
N THR A 35 -20.47 14.13 9.28
CA THR A 35 -21.44 13.03 9.16
C THR A 35 -20.67 11.71 9.03
N PRO A 36 -21.10 10.63 9.71
CA PRO A 36 -20.40 9.36 9.67
C PRO A 36 -20.46 8.77 8.26
N ALA A 37 -19.30 8.52 7.66
CA ALA A 37 -19.21 7.79 6.40
C ALA A 37 -19.55 6.31 6.68
N SER A 38 -20.77 5.91 6.33
CA SER A 38 -21.17 4.51 6.24
C SER A 38 -20.40 3.85 5.09
N THR A 39 -19.37 3.07 5.42
CA THR A 39 -18.74 2.13 4.49
C THR A 39 -19.66 0.93 4.29
N GLY A 40 -20.62 1.08 3.38
CA GLY A 40 -21.27 -0.03 2.69
C GLY A 40 -20.64 -0.24 1.31
N PRO A 41 -20.79 -1.42 0.67
CA PRO A 41 -20.25 -1.66 -0.66
C PRO A 41 -20.93 -0.73 -1.67
N GLN A 42 -20.18 0.17 -2.31
CA GLN A 42 -20.68 0.98 -3.41
C GLN A 42 -20.83 0.07 -4.64
N THR A 43 -22.01 -0.50 -4.83
CA THR A 43 -22.41 -1.11 -6.10
C THR A 43 -22.55 0.01 -7.14
N ILE A 44 -21.68 0.02 -8.15
CA ILE A 44 -21.83 0.87 -9.34
C ILE A 44 -23.17 0.49 -9.99
N LYS A 45 -24.19 1.34 -9.83
CA LYS A 45 -25.45 1.20 -10.55
C LYS A 45 -25.20 1.60 -12.00
N SER A 46 -25.05 0.61 -12.87
CA SER A 46 -25.15 0.79 -14.31
C SER A 46 -26.53 1.39 -14.65
N GLY A 47 -26.53 2.53 -15.34
CA GLY A 47 -27.74 3.08 -15.93
C GLY A 47 -28.33 2.13 -16.99
N PRO A 48 -29.62 2.26 -17.34
CA PRO A 48 -30.30 1.30 -18.20
C PRO A 48 -29.77 1.35 -19.63
N THR A 49 -28.98 0.34 -20.00
CA THR A 49 -28.62 0.03 -21.38
C THR A 49 -29.89 -0.42 -22.11
N LYS A 50 -30.49 0.46 -22.93
CA LYS A 50 -31.49 0.03 -23.91
C LYS A 50 -30.76 -0.80 -24.98
N THR A 51 -30.84 -2.11 -24.87
CA THR A 51 -30.53 -3.04 -25.95
C THR A 51 -31.71 -3.06 -26.93
N PRO A 52 -31.51 -2.83 -28.24
CA PRO A 52 -32.50 -3.20 -29.24
C PRO A 52 -32.42 -4.73 -29.46
N ASN A 53 -33.58 -5.38 -29.41
CA ASN A 53 -33.75 -6.82 -29.59
C ASN A 53 -33.52 -7.23 -31.08
N PRO A 54 -33.03 -8.45 -31.35
CA PRO A 54 -32.73 -8.93 -32.69
C PRO A 54 -33.96 -9.64 -33.28
N LYS A 55 -34.45 -9.13 -34.40
CA LYS A 55 -35.39 -9.70 -35.41
C LYS A 55 -35.77 -8.47 -36.24
N GLU A 56 -35.38 -8.33 -37.50
CA GLU A 56 -35.81 -9.18 -38.61
C GLU A 56 -34.75 -9.30 -39.71
N THR A 57 -34.70 -10.52 -40.22
CA THR A 57 -33.87 -11.10 -41.27
C THR A 57 -34.02 -10.41 -42.63
N THR A 58 -32.89 -10.16 -43.31
CA THR A 58 -32.73 -10.63 -44.69
C THR A 58 -31.26 -10.79 -45.04
N THR A 59 -30.91 -12.06 -45.29
CA THR A 59 -29.77 -12.53 -46.06
C THR A 59 -28.39 -12.40 -45.42
N ALA A 60 -28.00 -13.48 -44.74
CA ALA A 60 -26.62 -13.85 -44.56
C ALA A 60 -25.97 -14.10 -45.93
N THR A 61 -25.13 -13.17 -46.37
CA THR A 61 -24.04 -13.45 -47.31
C THR A 61 -22.74 -13.23 -46.55
N ALA A 62 -21.90 -14.25 -46.54
CA ALA A 62 -20.59 -14.26 -45.93
C ALA A 62 -19.68 -13.21 -46.59
N GLN A 63 -19.53 -12.04 -45.95
CA GLN A 63 -18.39 -11.15 -46.10
C GLN A 63 -18.15 -10.50 -44.73
N SER A 64 -16.99 -10.76 -44.13
CA SER A 64 -16.43 -9.89 -43.10
C SER A 64 -16.04 -8.59 -43.80
N GLU A 65 -16.99 -7.70 -43.99
CA GLU A 65 -16.68 -6.36 -44.47
C GLU A 65 -15.96 -5.65 -43.32
N GLU A 66 -14.68 -5.34 -43.51
CA GLU A 66 -14.11 -4.17 -42.86
C GLU A 66 -15.05 -3.01 -43.17
N GLN A 67 -15.92 -2.66 -42.22
CA GLN A 67 -16.74 -1.46 -42.28
C GLN A 67 -15.79 -0.27 -42.11
N TRP A 68 -15.01 0.01 -43.16
CA TRP A 68 -14.33 1.28 -43.30
C TRP A 68 -15.40 2.37 -43.20
N PRO A 69 -15.19 3.41 -42.38
CA PRO A 69 -16.17 4.49 -42.27
C PRO A 69 -16.52 5.00 -43.68
N ASP A 70 -17.82 5.05 -43.99
CA ASP A 70 -18.30 5.45 -45.30
C ASP A 70 -17.95 6.93 -45.55
N TYR A 71 -16.85 7.17 -46.24
CA TYR A 71 -16.36 8.50 -46.60
C TYR A 71 -17.12 9.11 -47.78
N SER A 72 -18.13 8.42 -48.35
CA SER A 72 -18.91 8.93 -49.49
C SER A 72 -19.70 10.19 -49.14
N LYS A 73 -20.08 10.35 -47.87
CA LYS A 73 -20.71 11.56 -47.31
C LYS A 73 -19.72 12.36 -46.46
N GLY A 74 -18.47 12.44 -46.92
CA GLY A 74 -17.44 13.25 -46.28
C GLY A 74 -17.73 14.76 -46.38
N PRO A 75 -17.06 15.57 -45.54
CA PRO A 75 -17.14 17.03 -45.64
C PRO A 75 -16.73 17.47 -47.05
N SER A 76 -17.29 18.59 -47.50
CA SER A 76 -17.07 19.07 -48.87
C SER A 76 -15.57 19.24 -49.14
N ALA A 77 -15.12 19.12 -50.39
CA ALA A 77 -13.69 19.23 -50.72
C ALA A 77 -13.08 20.56 -50.22
N LEU A 78 -13.90 21.61 -50.15
CA LEU A 78 -13.54 22.91 -49.57
C LEU A 78 -13.34 22.85 -48.06
N ASP A 79 -14.20 22.14 -47.33
CA ASP A 79 -14.05 21.96 -45.88
C ASP A 79 -12.75 21.21 -45.56
N LYS A 80 -12.43 20.15 -46.30
CA LYS A 80 -11.16 19.40 -46.14
C LYS A 80 -9.95 20.28 -46.47
N ALA A 81 -10.01 21.04 -47.56
CA ALA A 81 -8.95 21.98 -47.91
C ALA A 81 -8.77 23.06 -46.84
N SER A 82 -9.87 23.57 -46.26
CA SER A 82 -9.81 24.56 -45.17
C SER A 82 -9.19 23.97 -43.90
N GLN A 83 -9.54 22.73 -43.55
CA GLN A 83 -9.02 22.03 -42.38
C GLN A 83 -7.51 21.74 -42.51
N VAL A 84 -7.05 21.42 -43.72
CA VAL A 84 -5.63 21.19 -44.02
C VAL A 84 -4.85 22.51 -44.11
N LEU A 85 -5.39 23.56 -44.74
CA LEU A 85 -4.69 24.83 -44.91
C LEU A 85 -4.65 25.68 -43.63
N PHE A 86 -5.74 25.68 -42.86
CA PHE A 86 -5.83 26.44 -41.60
C PHE A 86 -5.47 25.59 -40.36
N PHE A 87 -5.11 24.33 -40.55
CA PHE A 87 -4.68 23.39 -39.49
C PHE A 87 -5.58 23.42 -38.25
N THR A 88 -6.89 23.47 -38.44
CA THR A 88 -7.86 23.65 -37.35
C THR A 88 -7.81 22.51 -36.33
N GLU A 89 -7.46 21.30 -36.77
CA GLU A 89 -7.20 20.14 -35.89
C GLU A 89 -5.99 20.36 -34.97
N ILE A 90 -4.93 21.01 -35.47
CA ILE A 90 -3.74 21.33 -34.66
C ILE A 90 -4.10 22.41 -33.63
N VAL A 91 -4.88 23.41 -34.01
CA VAL A 91 -5.35 24.46 -33.08
C VAL A 91 -6.25 23.86 -32.00
N ARG A 92 -7.13 22.93 -32.36
CA ARG A 92 -7.97 22.19 -31.39
C ARG A 92 -7.11 21.38 -30.42
N GLY A 93 -6.08 20.69 -30.90
CA GLY A 93 -5.13 19.97 -30.06
C GLY A 93 -4.33 20.91 -29.14
N MET A 94 -3.87 22.05 -29.66
CA MET A 94 -3.16 23.08 -28.91
C MET A 94 -4.03 23.67 -27.78
N TRP A 95 -5.32 23.86 -28.04
CA TRP A 95 -6.26 24.35 -27.02
C TRP A 95 -6.37 23.41 -25.81
N ILE A 96 -6.44 22.10 -26.05
CA ILE A 96 -6.49 21.09 -24.98
C ILE A 96 -5.18 21.10 -24.16
N VAL A 97 -4.04 21.24 -24.83
CA VAL A 97 -2.74 21.36 -24.16
C VAL A 97 -2.65 22.64 -23.33
N LEU A 98 -3.15 23.75 -23.87
CA LEU A 98 -3.19 25.03 -23.16
C LEU A 98 -4.07 24.95 -21.90
N GLU A 99 -5.22 24.27 -21.97
CA GLU A 99 -6.06 24.00 -20.82
C GLU A 99 -5.32 23.17 -19.75
N GLN A 100 -4.55 22.16 -20.18
CA GLN A 100 -3.75 21.35 -19.26
C GLN A 100 -2.59 22.12 -18.62
N PHE A 101 -2.00 23.08 -19.33
CA PHE A 101 -0.92 23.94 -18.81
C PHE A 101 -1.37 24.80 -17.62
N PHE A 102 -2.64 25.22 -17.59
CA PHE A 102 -3.18 26.01 -16.48
C PHE A 102 -3.72 25.19 -15.31
N ARG A 103 -3.76 23.85 -15.40
CA ARG A 103 -4.09 22.99 -14.26
C ARG A 103 -2.89 22.87 -13.31
N PRO A 104 -3.11 22.80 -11.99
CA PRO A 104 -2.03 22.52 -11.06
C PRO A 104 -1.41 21.14 -11.36
N PRO A 105 -0.09 20.97 -11.19
CA PRO A 105 0.56 19.69 -11.43
C PRO A 105 0.14 18.65 -10.38
N TYR A 106 0.06 17.37 -10.80
CA TYR A 106 -0.25 16.23 -9.91
C TYR A 106 0.99 15.69 -9.16
N THR A 107 2.14 16.35 -9.29
CA THR A 107 3.41 15.90 -8.72
C THR A 107 3.43 16.10 -7.20
N ILE A 108 3.67 15.02 -6.46
CA ILE A 108 4.01 15.07 -5.04
C ILE A 108 5.51 15.33 -4.86
N MET A 109 5.89 16.01 -3.78
CA MET A 109 7.29 16.33 -3.50
C MET A 109 7.99 15.18 -2.76
N TYR A 110 8.27 14.08 -3.46
CA TYR A 110 9.10 13.00 -2.93
C TYR A 110 10.53 13.53 -2.70
N PRO A 111 11.18 13.30 -1.54
CA PRO A 111 10.86 12.37 -0.45
C PRO A 111 10.11 12.97 0.76
N PHE A 112 9.76 14.25 0.74
CA PHE A 112 9.10 14.93 1.88
C PHE A 112 7.62 14.56 2.01
N GLU A 113 6.96 14.31 0.88
CA GLU A 113 5.59 13.84 0.80
C GLU A 113 5.57 12.47 0.12
N LYS A 114 5.03 11.47 0.80
CA LYS A 114 4.86 10.11 0.27
C LYS A 114 3.42 9.87 -0.15
N GLY A 115 3.22 8.99 -1.13
CA GLY A 115 1.88 8.58 -1.55
C GLY A 115 1.12 7.89 -0.40
N PRO A 116 -0.21 7.99 -0.35
CA PRO A 116 -1.01 7.29 0.65
C PRO A 116 -0.90 5.78 0.43
N LEU A 117 -0.50 5.04 1.46
CA LEU A 117 -0.44 3.57 1.46
C LEU A 117 -1.64 2.98 2.19
N SER A 118 -2.11 1.82 1.74
CA SER A 118 -3.12 1.04 2.45
C SER A 118 -2.49 0.17 3.54
N ALA A 119 -3.26 -0.22 4.55
CA ALA A 119 -2.81 -1.16 5.60
C ALA A 119 -2.45 -2.55 5.05
N ARG A 120 -2.92 -2.90 3.85
CA ARG A 120 -2.64 -4.16 3.14
C ARG A 120 -1.45 -4.09 2.20
N PHE A 121 -0.69 -3.00 2.22
CA PHE A 121 0.47 -2.87 1.35
C PHE A 121 1.50 -3.97 1.65
N ARG A 122 2.11 -4.50 0.59
CA ARG A 122 3.06 -5.61 0.62
C ARG A 122 4.47 -5.08 0.33
N GLY A 123 5.30 -5.03 1.36
CA GLY A 123 6.68 -4.51 1.29
C GLY A 123 7.71 -5.50 1.81
N GLU A 124 8.71 -4.98 2.54
CA GLU A 124 9.81 -5.77 3.11
C GLU A 124 9.29 -6.85 4.07
N HIS A 125 9.89 -8.04 4.05
CA HIS A 125 9.49 -9.12 4.93
C HIS A 125 10.07 -8.93 6.33
N ALA A 126 9.29 -9.31 7.34
CA ALA A 126 9.68 -9.27 8.74
C ALA A 126 9.22 -10.53 9.49
N LEU A 127 10.06 -11.01 10.40
CA LEU A 127 9.70 -12.05 11.36
C LEU A 127 9.32 -11.39 12.68
N ARG A 128 8.12 -11.69 13.17
CA ARG A 128 7.59 -11.11 14.40
C ARG A 128 7.86 -11.94 15.64
N ARG A 129 7.78 -11.27 16.78
CA ARG A 129 7.81 -11.88 18.10
C ARG A 129 6.43 -11.85 18.76
N TYR A 130 6.24 -12.74 19.72
CA TYR A 130 5.16 -12.66 20.68
C TYR A 130 5.43 -11.50 21.66
N PRO A 131 4.41 -11.02 22.41
CA PRO A 131 4.60 -9.97 23.40
C PRO A 131 5.53 -10.38 24.57
N ASN A 132 5.82 -11.67 24.73
CA ASN A 132 6.82 -12.18 25.67
C ASN A 132 8.27 -12.09 25.15
N GLY A 133 8.48 -11.63 23.91
CA GLY A 133 9.79 -11.53 23.24
C GLY A 133 10.24 -12.79 22.49
N GLU A 134 9.49 -13.88 22.59
CA GLU A 134 9.79 -15.13 21.89
C GLU A 134 9.42 -15.03 20.40
N GLU A 135 10.21 -15.66 19.53
CA GLU A 135 9.87 -15.69 18.10
C GLU A 135 8.57 -16.46 17.83
N ARG A 136 7.74 -15.95 16.91
CA ARG A 136 6.47 -16.63 16.56
C ARG A 136 6.66 -17.88 15.73
N CYS A 137 7.76 -17.96 14.96
CA CYS A 137 7.99 -19.04 14.00
C CYS A 137 8.16 -20.40 14.70
N ILE A 138 7.31 -21.37 14.35
CA ILE A 138 7.33 -22.76 14.85
C ILE A 138 7.96 -23.75 13.86
N ALA A 139 8.67 -23.25 12.84
CA ALA A 139 9.32 -24.06 11.81
C ALA A 139 8.39 -25.08 11.10
N CYS A 140 7.15 -24.67 10.81
CA CYS A 140 6.14 -25.54 10.17
C CYS A 140 6.39 -25.79 8.67
N LYS A 141 7.25 -25.00 8.01
CA LYS A 141 7.60 -25.05 6.59
C LYS A 141 6.45 -24.85 5.59
N LEU A 142 5.27 -24.41 6.03
CA LEU A 142 4.16 -24.08 5.13
C LEU A 142 4.50 -22.91 4.20
N CYS A 143 5.18 -21.87 4.72
CA CYS A 143 5.58 -20.70 3.92
C CYS A 143 6.56 -21.06 2.79
N GLU A 144 7.41 -22.06 3.01
CA GLU A 144 8.34 -22.58 1.99
C GLU A 144 7.58 -23.36 0.91
N ALA A 145 6.62 -24.19 1.31
CA ALA A 145 5.81 -24.98 0.38
C ALA A 145 4.88 -24.12 -0.50
N ILE A 146 4.32 -23.03 0.04
CA ILE A 146 3.38 -22.16 -0.71
C ILE A 146 4.09 -21.12 -1.58
N CYS A 147 5.39 -20.89 -1.38
CA CYS A 147 6.12 -19.85 -2.09
C CYS A 147 6.19 -20.18 -3.59
N PRO A 148 5.55 -19.40 -4.48
CA PRO A 148 5.48 -19.74 -5.91
C PRO A 148 6.85 -19.65 -6.59
N ALA A 149 7.74 -18.79 -6.09
CA ALA A 149 9.08 -18.59 -6.61
C ALA A 149 10.16 -19.39 -5.86
N GLN A 150 9.79 -20.19 -4.85
CA GLN A 150 10.73 -20.97 -4.02
C GLN A 150 11.90 -20.11 -3.51
N ALA A 151 11.57 -18.92 -3.00
CA ALA A 151 12.53 -17.94 -2.49
C ALA A 151 12.99 -18.22 -1.06
N ILE A 152 12.22 -19.00 -0.30
CA ILE A 152 12.42 -19.26 1.12
C ILE A 152 13.11 -20.61 1.30
N THR A 153 14.08 -20.70 2.21
CA THR A 153 14.69 -21.97 2.63
C THR A 153 14.68 -22.07 4.16
N ILE A 154 14.14 -23.17 4.68
CA ILE A 154 13.92 -23.34 6.13
C ILE A 154 14.54 -24.64 6.64
N GLU A 155 15.42 -24.52 7.64
CA GLU A 155 15.96 -25.63 8.42
C GLU A 155 15.48 -25.53 9.86
N SER A 156 15.18 -26.69 10.46
CA SER A 156 14.52 -26.77 11.76
C SER A 156 15.25 -27.74 12.68
N GLU A 157 15.55 -27.30 13.89
CA GLU A 157 16.13 -28.14 14.94
C GLU A 157 15.35 -27.96 16.24
N ALA A 158 15.47 -28.93 17.14
CA ALA A 158 14.91 -28.83 18.47
C ALA A 158 15.84 -27.96 19.34
N ARG A 159 15.29 -26.91 19.97
CA ARG A 159 15.98 -26.14 20.99
C ARG A 159 16.12 -26.99 22.26
N GLU A 160 17.03 -26.59 23.16
CA GLU A 160 17.21 -27.18 24.50
C GLU A 160 15.90 -27.28 25.30
N ASP A 161 14.98 -26.34 25.08
CA ASP A 161 13.66 -26.31 25.73
C ASP A 161 12.64 -27.31 25.13
N GLY A 162 13.04 -28.11 24.14
CA GLY A 162 12.18 -29.05 23.41
C GLY A 162 11.25 -28.38 22.38
N SER A 163 11.26 -27.05 22.29
CA SER A 163 10.51 -26.32 21.26
C SER A 163 11.19 -26.44 19.89
N ARG A 164 10.38 -26.57 18.83
CA ARG A 164 10.88 -26.62 17.45
C ARG A 164 11.08 -25.19 16.94
N ARG A 165 12.32 -24.85 16.56
CA ARG A 165 12.68 -23.52 16.07
C ARG A 165 13.51 -23.62 14.80
N THR A 166 13.59 -22.51 14.07
CA THR A 166 14.37 -22.45 12.83
C THR A 166 15.83 -22.13 13.16
N THR A 167 16.76 -22.93 12.66
CA THR A 167 18.19 -22.59 12.70
C THR A 167 18.53 -21.66 11.55
N ARG A 168 18.02 -22.00 10.37
CA ARG A 168 18.16 -21.22 9.15
C ARG A 168 16.78 -20.85 8.61
N TYR A 169 16.60 -19.56 8.33
CA TYR A 169 15.40 -19.04 7.70
C TYR A 169 15.86 -17.93 6.77
N ASP A 170 16.08 -18.29 5.52
CA ASP A 170 16.66 -17.38 4.54
C ASP A 170 15.64 -17.09 3.45
N ILE A 171 15.54 -15.82 3.06
CA ILE A 171 14.69 -15.37 1.96
C ILE A 171 15.57 -14.64 0.97
N ASP A 172 15.56 -15.11 -0.27
CA ASP A 172 16.16 -14.38 -1.38
C ASP A 172 15.16 -13.36 -1.95
N MET A 173 15.38 -12.08 -1.65
CA MET A 173 14.52 -10.99 -2.13
C MET A 173 14.63 -10.78 -3.64
N THR A 174 15.66 -11.33 -4.30
CA THR A 174 15.78 -11.29 -5.76
C THR A 174 14.87 -12.30 -6.45
N LYS A 175 14.49 -13.39 -5.76
CA LYS A 175 13.50 -14.36 -6.23
C LYS A 175 12.08 -14.05 -5.76
N CYS A 176 11.94 -13.37 -4.63
CA CYS A 176 10.64 -13.06 -4.07
C CYS A 176 9.83 -12.12 -5.00
N ILE A 177 8.56 -12.46 -5.22
CA ILE A 177 7.64 -11.67 -6.06
C ILE A 177 6.63 -10.85 -5.24
N TYR A 178 6.80 -10.79 -3.91
CA TYR A 178 5.94 -10.01 -2.98
C TYR A 178 4.44 -10.31 -3.11
N CYS A 179 4.11 -11.59 -3.28
CA CYS A 179 2.73 -12.04 -3.47
C CYS A 179 1.91 -12.10 -2.17
N GLY A 180 2.55 -12.12 -0.99
CA GLY A 180 1.85 -12.23 0.28
C GLY A 180 1.35 -13.60 0.71
N PHE A 181 1.58 -14.66 -0.06
CA PHE A 181 1.12 -15.99 0.33
C PHE A 181 1.80 -16.52 1.59
N CYS A 182 3.03 -16.11 1.87
CA CYS A 182 3.72 -16.46 3.10
C CYS A 182 3.03 -15.92 4.36
N GLN A 183 2.43 -14.72 4.27
CA GLN A 183 1.70 -14.07 5.36
C GLN A 183 0.39 -14.78 5.65
N GLU A 184 -0.39 -15.12 4.61
CA GLU A 184 -1.70 -15.76 4.77
C GLU A 184 -1.58 -17.26 5.08
N ALA A 185 -0.51 -17.93 4.63
CA ALA A 185 -0.29 -19.34 4.92
C ALA A 185 0.30 -19.60 6.32
N CYS A 186 0.77 -18.57 7.02
CA CYS A 186 1.41 -18.76 8.31
C CYS A 186 0.36 -19.00 9.40
N PRO A 187 0.33 -20.16 10.07
CA PRO A 187 -0.71 -20.47 11.06
C PRO A 187 -0.58 -19.66 12.37
N VAL A 188 0.53 -18.95 12.55
CA VAL A 188 0.91 -18.24 13.79
C VAL A 188 1.29 -16.78 13.53
N ASP A 189 1.04 -16.27 12.31
CA ASP A 189 1.43 -14.93 11.85
C ASP A 189 2.90 -14.58 12.14
N ALA A 190 3.80 -15.54 11.92
CA ALA A 190 5.23 -15.35 12.20
C ALA A 190 5.94 -14.48 11.16
N ILE A 191 5.66 -14.71 9.88
CA ILE A 191 6.18 -13.90 8.78
C ILE A 191 5.08 -12.96 8.28
N VAL A 192 5.44 -11.71 8.10
CA VAL A 192 4.54 -10.66 7.60
C VAL A 192 5.27 -9.78 6.60
N GLU A 193 4.52 -9.22 5.66
CA GLU A 193 5.00 -8.15 4.79
C GLU A 193 4.71 -6.81 5.48
N THR A 194 5.74 -5.96 5.56
CA THR A 194 5.69 -4.64 6.19
C THR A 194 5.31 -3.56 5.18
N GLN A 195 5.14 -2.32 5.65
CA GLN A 195 4.90 -1.16 4.79
C GLN A 195 6.19 -0.55 4.21
N ASN A 196 7.37 -1.06 4.61
CA ASN A 196 8.63 -0.56 4.09
C ASN A 196 8.82 -1.00 2.63
N ALA A 197 8.90 -0.03 1.72
CA ALA A 197 9.21 -0.26 0.31
C ALA A 197 10.60 0.25 -0.08
N GLU A 198 11.23 1.06 0.79
CA GLU A 198 12.45 1.82 0.49
C GLU A 198 13.67 1.13 1.09
N TYR A 199 14.03 -0.03 0.55
CA TYR A 199 15.20 -0.82 0.98
C TYR A 199 16.09 -1.23 -0.20
N SER A 200 16.19 -0.37 -1.22
CA SER A 200 17.15 -0.58 -2.31
C SER A 200 18.58 -0.61 -1.76
N THR A 201 19.32 -1.66 -2.11
CA THR A 201 20.71 -1.87 -1.70
C THR A 201 21.64 -1.72 -2.90
N GLU A 202 22.91 -1.43 -2.63
CA GLU A 202 23.94 -1.27 -3.66
C GLU A 202 24.45 -2.63 -4.17
N THR A 203 24.46 -3.63 -3.29
CA THR A 203 24.97 -4.97 -3.59
C THR A 203 23.84 -6.00 -3.63
N ARG A 204 24.07 -7.11 -4.34
CA ARG A 204 23.10 -8.22 -4.44
C ARG A 204 23.09 -9.06 -3.17
N GLU A 205 24.23 -9.22 -2.52
CA GLU A 205 24.38 -10.03 -1.32
C GLU A 205 23.53 -9.49 -0.16
N GLU A 206 23.34 -8.16 -0.10
CA GLU A 206 22.47 -7.54 0.90
C GLU A 206 21.00 -7.93 0.76
N LEU A 207 20.53 -8.33 -0.44
CA LEU A 207 19.16 -8.79 -0.71
C LEU A 207 18.92 -10.27 -0.36
N LEU A 208 19.97 -10.99 0.01
CA LEU A 208 19.86 -12.34 0.57
C LEU A 208 19.68 -12.22 2.08
N TYR A 209 18.42 -12.23 2.52
CA TYR A 209 18.12 -12.01 3.93
C TYR A 209 18.26 -13.28 4.74
N ASN A 210 19.05 -13.20 5.80
CA ASN A 210 19.14 -14.23 6.83
C ASN A 210 18.04 -14.05 7.88
N LYS A 211 17.84 -15.07 8.73
CA LYS A 211 16.89 -15.05 9.85
C LYS A 211 17.06 -13.81 10.75
N GLU A 212 18.30 -13.46 11.07
CA GLU A 212 18.62 -12.32 11.96
C GLU A 212 18.18 -10.98 11.37
N LYS A 213 18.39 -10.80 10.06
CA LYS A 213 17.96 -9.60 9.34
C LYS A 213 16.43 -9.46 9.40
N LEU A 214 15.71 -10.54 9.13
CA LEU A 214 14.24 -10.56 9.17
C LEU A 214 13.68 -10.29 10.57
N LEU A 215 14.32 -10.80 11.62
CA LEU A 215 13.97 -10.48 13.00
C LEU A 215 14.25 -9.02 13.33
N SER A 216 15.39 -8.47 12.89
CA SER A 216 15.71 -7.05 13.09
C SER A 216 14.72 -6.11 12.39
N ASN A 217 14.18 -6.53 11.25
CA ASN A 217 13.13 -5.81 10.55
C ASN A 217 11.81 -5.87 11.31
N GLY A 218 11.46 -7.03 11.86
CA GLY A 218 10.32 -7.19 12.75
C GLY A 218 10.42 -6.30 13.97
N ASP A 219 11.56 -6.31 14.66
CA ASP A 219 11.77 -5.50 15.87
C ASP A 219 11.65 -3.98 15.59
N LYS A 220 12.06 -3.52 14.39
CA LYS A 220 11.90 -2.12 13.96
C LYS A 220 10.46 -1.75 13.60
N ALA A 221 9.74 -2.64 12.93
CA ALA A 221 8.43 -2.37 12.35
C ALA A 221 7.25 -2.93 13.17
N GLU A 222 7.49 -3.60 14.30
CA GLU A 222 6.47 -4.32 15.07
C GLU A 222 5.26 -3.45 15.45
N ALA A 223 5.50 -2.18 15.82
CA ALA A 223 4.43 -1.25 16.18
C ALA A 223 3.50 -0.94 15.00
N GLU A 224 4.07 -0.72 13.81
CA GLU A 224 3.32 -0.44 12.57
C GLU A 224 2.60 -1.69 12.07
N ILE A 225 3.30 -2.82 12.05
CA ILE A 225 2.74 -4.13 11.67
C ILE A 225 1.55 -4.49 12.59
N ALA A 226 1.70 -4.32 13.90
CA ALA A 226 0.63 -4.61 14.86
C ALA A 226 -0.60 -3.73 14.63
N ALA A 227 -0.41 -2.44 14.35
CA ALA A 227 -1.51 -1.52 14.03
C ALA A 227 -2.23 -1.94 12.73
N ASN A 228 -1.47 -2.29 11.69
CA ASN A 228 -2.03 -2.74 10.41
C ASN A 228 -2.80 -4.06 10.56
N LEU A 229 -2.24 -5.06 11.26
CA LEU A 229 -2.95 -6.31 11.51
C LEU A 229 -4.22 -6.09 12.34
N GLN A 230 -4.18 -5.20 13.33
CA GLN A 230 -5.37 -4.87 14.11
C GLN A 230 -6.47 -4.26 13.24
N SER A 231 -6.12 -3.45 12.24
CA SER A 231 -7.10 -2.89 11.31
C SER A 231 -7.68 -3.94 10.35
N GLU A 232 -6.93 -5.00 10.03
CA GLU A 232 -7.28 -5.98 8.99
C GLU A 232 -7.75 -7.35 9.48
N HIS A 233 -7.71 -7.61 10.79
CA HIS A 233 -8.03 -8.91 11.37
C HIS A 233 -9.40 -9.50 10.98
N PHE A 234 -10.37 -8.66 10.58
CA PHE A 234 -11.71 -9.12 10.19
C PHE A 234 -11.79 -9.68 8.76
N TYR A 235 -10.84 -9.33 7.89
CA TYR A 235 -10.86 -9.69 6.46
C TYR A 235 -9.92 -10.86 6.11
N ARG A 236 -9.35 -11.51 7.12
CA ARG A 236 -8.58 -12.75 7.01
C ARG A 236 -9.40 -13.93 7.49
#